data_AF-A0A2M8Q967-F1
#
_entry.id   AF-A0A2M8Q967-F1
#
_cell.length_a   1.000
_cell.length_b   1.000
_cell.length_c   1.000
_cell.angle_alpha   90.00
_cell.angle_beta   90.00
_cell.angle_gamma   90.00
#
_symmetry.space_group_name_H-M   'P 1'
#
loop_
_entity.id
_entity.type
_entity.pdbx_description
1 polymer ?
#
loop_
_entity_poly.entity_id
_entity_poly.type
_entity_poly.pdbx_seq_one_letter_code
_entity_poly.pdbx_strand_id
1 'polypeptide(L)'
;AHVIVKEGLINRQFIEQRTTGFEEYARSLEPFTPEYAEKISGVDRNLIIEAARMYATARNGAIYWGMGISQFSNGTASALGLIHLALLTGHIGRRGTGLNPLRGQNNVQGASDAGAMPFHYPGYMEVDKEENARKWEQAWNIEPGGLSRQRGLTTTEILSHAHPGGVRALYIMGENPMMTEPNLNVTRKHMEQLEFLVAQDIFINESGAFADVFLPAASWAEKDGTFTNTDRRVQRVRRAIAPRGQSRPDSEIICDLTKRIERRLGRPTSAGWDYASPEEVFREMASVATMFKGVT
;
A
#
# COMPACT_ATOMS: atom_id res chain seq x y z
N ALA A 1 17.99 20.94 2.03
CA ALA A 1 18.16 20.84 3.50
C ALA A 1 19.38 21.65 3.97
N HIS A 2 20.57 21.42 3.40
CA HIS A 2 21.80 22.16 3.72
C HIS A 2 21.59 23.68 3.81
N VAL A 3 21.04 24.31 2.76
CA VAL A 3 20.75 25.76 2.73
C VAL A 3 19.87 26.22 3.90
N ILE A 4 18.76 25.50 4.15
CA ILE A 4 17.80 25.83 5.22
C ILE A 4 18.49 25.83 6.58
N VAL A 5 19.34 24.84 6.85
CA VAL A 5 20.08 24.72 8.12
C VAL A 5 21.16 25.79 8.23
N LYS A 6 21.99 25.96 7.18
CA LYS A 6 23.13 26.90 7.20
C LYS A 6 22.70 28.36 7.35
N GLU A 7 21.55 28.70 6.77
CA GLU A 7 20.96 30.05 6.86
C GLU A 7 20.07 30.25 8.08
N GLY A 8 19.89 29.22 8.93
CA GLY A 8 19.06 29.32 10.14
C GLY A 8 17.55 29.44 9.86
N LEU A 9 17.08 29.03 8.67
CA LEU A 9 15.68 29.08 8.24
C LEU A 9 14.84 27.90 8.76
N ILE A 10 15.26 27.29 9.87
CA ILE A 10 14.59 26.15 10.48
C ILE A 10 13.52 26.60 11.48
N ASN A 11 12.52 25.76 11.69
CA ASN A 11 11.55 25.94 12.76
C ASN A 11 12.06 25.29 14.05
N ARG A 12 12.88 26.03 14.82
CA ARG A 12 13.53 25.52 16.06
C ARG A 12 12.52 24.96 17.06
N GLN A 13 11.44 25.70 17.33
CA GLN A 13 10.41 25.27 18.27
C GLN A 13 9.78 23.94 17.85
N PHE A 14 9.45 23.78 16.57
CA PHE A 14 8.89 22.52 16.06
C PHE A 14 9.90 21.37 16.19
N ILE A 15 11.16 21.62 15.83
CA ILE A 15 12.24 20.62 15.91
C ILE A 15 12.40 20.13 17.35
N GLU A 16 12.54 21.04 18.32
CA GLU A 16 12.73 20.73 19.73
C GLU A 16 11.54 19.96 20.33
N GLN A 17 10.31 20.26 19.91
CA GLN A 17 9.10 19.69 20.51
C GLN A 17 8.60 18.41 19.84
N ARG A 18 8.90 18.21 18.55
CA ARG A 18 8.22 17.20 17.71
C ARG A 18 9.17 16.30 16.93
N THR A 19 10.48 16.49 17.05
CA THR A 19 11.46 15.71 16.30
C THR A 19 12.58 15.19 17.21
N THR A 20 13.37 14.26 16.70
CA THR A 20 14.58 13.75 17.35
C THR A 20 15.71 13.68 16.32
N GLY A 21 16.96 13.62 16.77
CA GLY A 21 18.11 13.40 15.88
C GLY A 21 18.56 14.60 15.03
N PHE A 22 18.08 15.82 15.32
CA PHE A 22 18.42 17.01 14.52
C PHE A 22 19.92 17.28 14.42
N GLU A 23 20.67 17.22 15.53
CA GLU A 23 22.11 17.55 15.53
C GLU A 23 22.96 16.59 14.70
N GLU A 24 22.59 15.30 14.67
CA GLU A 24 23.24 14.32 13.80
C GLU A 24 22.90 14.59 12.34
N TYR A 25 21.62 14.85 12.04
CA TYR A 25 21.17 15.18 10.70
C TYR A 25 21.79 16.47 10.18
N ALA A 26 21.86 17.54 10.99
CA ALA A 26 22.46 18.80 10.60
C ALA A 26 23.95 18.64 10.22
N ARG A 27 24.71 17.85 11.01
CA ARG A 27 26.11 17.55 10.71
C ARG A 27 26.27 16.72 9.44
N SER A 28 25.36 15.78 9.16
CA SER A 28 25.43 14.96 7.95
C SER A 28 25.19 15.75 6.66
N LEU A 29 24.66 16.98 6.74
CA LEU A 29 24.39 17.83 5.59
C LEU A 29 25.64 18.56 5.05
N GLU A 30 26.71 18.72 5.83
CA GLU A 30 27.88 19.54 5.46
C GLU A 30 28.49 19.22 4.08
N PRO A 31 28.64 17.95 3.64
CA PRO A 31 29.19 17.67 2.31
C PRO A 31 28.21 17.98 1.15
N PHE A 32 26.92 18.17 1.43
CA PHE A 32 25.85 18.29 0.43
C PHE A 32 25.51 19.76 0.13
N THR A 33 26.52 20.54 -0.27
CA THR A 33 26.36 21.96 -0.63
C THR A 33 25.57 22.15 -1.93
N PRO A 34 25.05 23.36 -2.23
CA PRO A 34 24.44 23.66 -3.52
C PRO A 34 25.35 23.38 -4.73
N GLU A 35 26.65 23.65 -4.61
CA GLU A 35 27.64 23.36 -5.65
C GLU A 35 27.82 21.85 -5.88
N TYR A 36 27.82 21.07 -4.79
CA TYR A 36 27.81 19.61 -4.90
C TYR A 36 26.55 19.13 -5.62
N ALA A 37 25.38 19.66 -5.24
CA ALA A 37 24.10 19.27 -5.84
C ALA A 37 24.00 19.67 -7.31
N GLU A 38 24.51 20.84 -7.71
CA GLU A 38 24.58 21.31 -9.10
C GLU A 38 25.40 20.36 -9.97
N LYS A 39 26.57 19.91 -9.48
CA LYS A 39 27.42 18.95 -10.20
C LYS A 39 26.72 17.62 -10.48
N ILE A 40 25.89 17.14 -9.56
CA ILE A 40 25.22 15.83 -9.66
C ILE A 40 23.89 15.93 -10.41
N SER A 41 23.07 16.94 -10.10
CA SER A 41 21.70 17.07 -10.62
C SER A 41 21.63 17.85 -11.94
N GLY A 42 22.64 18.68 -12.25
CA GLY A 42 22.61 19.62 -13.37
C GLY A 42 21.70 20.84 -13.15
N VAL A 43 21.10 21.00 -11.96
CA VAL A 43 20.29 22.17 -11.61
C VAL A 43 21.20 23.29 -11.10
N ASP A 44 21.05 24.50 -11.64
CA ASP A 44 21.81 25.69 -11.21
C ASP A 44 21.72 25.86 -9.68
N ARG A 45 22.86 26.01 -9.03
CA ARG A 45 22.94 26.08 -7.56
C ARG A 45 22.11 27.24 -6.97
N ASN A 46 21.97 28.34 -7.69
CA ASN A 46 21.21 29.50 -7.23
C ASN A 46 19.71 29.20 -7.23
N LEU A 47 19.22 28.41 -8.20
CA LEU A 47 17.83 27.92 -8.19
C LEU A 47 17.58 26.97 -7.02
N ILE A 48 18.56 26.13 -6.65
CA ILE A 48 18.46 25.27 -5.47
C ILE A 48 18.35 26.11 -4.19
N ILE A 49 19.18 27.14 -4.07
CA ILE A 49 19.17 28.07 -2.93
C ILE A 49 17.85 28.83 -2.86
N GLU A 50 17.38 29.37 -3.99
CA GLU A 50 16.12 30.09 -4.09
C GLU A 50 14.93 29.21 -3.69
N ALA A 51 14.84 27.99 -4.24
CA ALA A 51 13.78 27.04 -3.90
C ALA A 51 13.79 26.66 -2.42
N ALA A 52 14.99 26.45 -1.83
CA ALA A 52 15.13 26.15 -0.41
C ALA A 52 14.62 27.30 0.48
N ARG A 53 14.99 28.55 0.16
CA ARG A 53 14.53 29.74 0.87
C ARG A 53 13.03 29.94 0.72
N MET A 54 12.50 29.77 -0.49
CA MET A 54 11.08 29.91 -0.79
C MET A 54 10.24 28.92 0.03
N TYR A 55 10.63 27.64 0.05
CA TYR A 55 9.93 26.62 0.82
C TYR A 55 10.03 26.85 2.34
N ALA A 56 11.21 27.20 2.84
CA ALA A 56 11.45 27.39 4.27
C ALA A 56 10.73 28.61 4.86
N THR A 57 10.61 29.69 4.09
CA THR A 57 10.00 30.96 4.54
C THR A 57 8.50 31.05 4.25
N ALA A 58 7.94 30.13 3.46
CA ALA A 58 6.50 30.08 3.23
C ALA A 58 5.72 29.92 4.54
N ARG A 59 4.60 30.65 4.70
CA ARG A 59 3.72 30.50 5.89
C ARG A 59 3.18 29.07 6.03
N ASN A 60 2.77 28.50 4.89
CA ASN A 60 2.26 27.14 4.75
C ASN A 60 2.93 26.49 3.53
N GLY A 61 3.85 25.55 3.75
CA GLY A 61 4.44 24.74 2.69
C GLY A 61 3.80 23.36 2.63
N ALA A 62 3.48 22.87 1.45
CA ALA A 62 2.98 21.53 1.23
C ALA A 62 3.78 20.87 0.10
N ILE A 63 4.15 19.60 0.30
CA ILE A 63 4.85 18.80 -0.70
C ILE A 63 3.85 17.80 -1.27
N TYR A 64 3.72 17.80 -2.59
CA TYR A 64 2.97 16.80 -3.35
C TYR A 64 3.95 16.04 -4.22
N TRP A 65 3.92 14.71 -4.17
CA TRP A 65 4.77 13.88 -5.02
C TRP A 65 4.02 12.68 -5.56
N GLY A 66 4.49 12.15 -6.69
CA GLY A 66 3.99 10.92 -7.27
C GLY A 66 5.14 9.95 -7.55
N MET A 67 5.03 9.22 -8.66
CA MET A 67 5.97 8.16 -9.01
C MET A 67 7.39 8.66 -9.32
N GLY A 68 7.55 9.95 -9.66
CA GLY A 68 8.85 10.60 -9.81
C GLY A 68 9.73 10.64 -8.55
N ILE A 69 9.22 10.15 -7.42
CA ILE A 69 10.01 9.90 -6.21
C ILE A 69 10.11 8.39 -5.93
N SER A 70 9.00 7.65 -5.99
CA SER A 70 8.98 6.25 -5.56
C SER A 70 9.56 5.26 -6.57
N GLN A 71 9.50 5.53 -7.88
CA GLN A 71 10.00 4.63 -8.94
C GLN A 71 11.47 4.85 -9.28
N PHE A 72 12.29 5.03 -8.26
CA PHE A 72 13.74 5.08 -8.37
C PHE A 72 14.37 4.10 -7.39
N SER A 73 15.58 3.62 -7.68
CA SER A 73 16.32 2.68 -6.82
C SER A 73 16.57 3.22 -5.40
N ASN A 74 16.55 4.55 -5.25
CA ASN A 74 16.67 5.26 -3.98
C ASN A 74 15.35 5.92 -3.53
N GLY A 75 14.19 5.45 -4.00
CA GLY A 75 12.90 6.12 -3.77
C GLY A 75 12.53 6.32 -2.31
N THR A 76 12.83 5.34 -1.43
CA THR A 76 12.66 5.47 0.02
C THR A 76 13.49 6.61 0.60
N ALA A 77 14.76 6.72 0.19
CA ALA A 77 15.65 7.79 0.64
C ALA A 77 15.19 9.17 0.15
N SER A 78 14.72 9.25 -1.10
CA SER A 78 14.14 10.48 -1.67
C SER A 78 12.90 10.93 -0.90
N ALA A 79 11.99 10.00 -0.58
CA ALA A 79 10.81 10.29 0.24
C ALA A 79 11.18 10.77 1.66
N LEU A 80 12.15 10.12 2.31
CA LEU A 80 12.69 10.57 3.60
C LEU A 80 13.31 11.97 3.51
N GLY A 81 14.00 12.29 2.41
CA GLY A 81 14.51 13.63 2.15
C GLY A 81 13.40 14.69 2.15
N LEU A 82 12.27 14.41 1.50
CA LEU A 82 11.09 15.29 1.52
C LEU A 82 10.50 15.42 2.92
N ILE A 83 10.40 14.31 3.66
CA ILE A 83 9.94 14.30 5.06
C ILE A 83 10.83 15.19 5.92
N HIS A 84 12.16 15.07 5.81
CA HIS A 84 13.10 15.91 6.55
C HIS A 84 12.93 17.40 6.22
N LEU A 85 12.67 17.78 4.96
CA LEU A 85 12.39 19.17 4.62
C LEU A 85 11.14 19.69 5.34
N ALA A 86 10.04 18.92 5.36
CA ALA A 86 8.82 19.29 6.06
C ALA A 86 9.00 19.37 7.59
N LEU A 87 9.79 18.46 8.17
CA LEU A 87 10.12 18.48 9.60
C LEU A 87 11.00 19.68 9.98
N LEU A 88 12.04 19.98 9.18
CA LEU A 88 12.93 21.13 9.39
C LEU A 88 12.17 22.46 9.42
N THR A 89 11.10 22.57 8.64
CA THR A 89 10.34 23.80 8.41
C THR A 89 9.04 23.88 9.22
N GLY A 90 8.67 22.81 9.93
CA GLY A 90 7.41 22.73 10.68
C GLY A 90 6.17 22.78 9.77
N HIS A 91 6.30 22.28 8.54
CA HIS A 91 5.22 22.18 7.55
C HIS A 91 4.39 20.90 7.73
N ILE A 92 4.06 20.55 8.97
CA ILE A 92 3.27 19.36 9.33
C ILE A 92 2.27 19.71 10.43
N GLY A 93 1.09 19.07 10.41
CA GLY A 93 0.09 19.20 11.47
C GLY A 93 -0.75 20.48 11.41
N ARG A 94 -0.69 21.23 10.31
CA ARG A 94 -1.46 22.47 10.09
C ARG A 94 -2.19 22.42 8.75
N ARG A 95 -3.32 23.12 8.64
CA ARG A 95 -4.08 23.22 7.39
C ARG A 95 -3.24 23.94 6.33
N GLY A 96 -3.18 23.37 5.13
CA GLY A 96 -2.39 23.90 4.02
C GLY A 96 -0.91 23.51 4.08
N THR A 97 -0.50 22.64 5.01
CA THR A 97 0.84 22.06 5.06
C THR A 97 0.79 20.56 4.88
N GLY A 98 1.96 19.93 4.80
CA GLY A 98 2.10 18.48 4.92
C GLY A 98 2.74 17.82 3.71
N LEU A 99 2.75 16.50 3.77
CA LEU A 99 3.36 15.61 2.80
C LEU A 99 2.25 14.77 2.18
N ASN A 100 2.11 14.88 0.86
CA ASN A 100 0.96 14.36 0.12
C ASN A 100 1.45 13.45 -1.00
N PRO A 101 1.72 12.16 -0.72
CA PRO A 101 1.93 11.17 -1.75
C PRO A 101 0.63 10.98 -2.55
N LEU A 102 0.64 11.40 -3.81
CA LEU A 102 -0.48 11.25 -4.72
C LEU A 102 -0.59 9.80 -5.15
N ARG A 103 -1.55 9.09 -4.57
CA ARG A 103 -1.81 7.69 -4.90
C ARG A 103 -2.59 7.59 -6.21
N GLY A 104 -2.18 6.65 -7.07
CA GLY A 104 -2.71 6.54 -8.44
C GLY A 104 -4.07 5.88 -8.54
N GLN A 105 -4.18 4.61 -8.14
CA GLN A 105 -5.42 3.84 -8.27
C GLN A 105 -6.48 4.28 -7.24
N ASN A 106 -7.75 4.12 -7.61
CA ASN A 106 -8.91 4.57 -6.84
C ASN A 106 -8.97 4.05 -5.40
N ASN A 107 -8.43 2.84 -5.14
CA ASN A 107 -8.53 2.18 -3.83
C ASN A 107 -7.20 1.60 -3.32
N VAL A 108 -6.04 2.01 -3.84
CA VAL A 108 -4.75 1.49 -3.33
C VAL A 108 -4.55 1.85 -1.85
N GLN A 109 -5.13 2.96 -1.38
CA GLN A 109 -5.19 3.29 0.04
C GLN A 109 -6.06 2.27 0.80
N GLY A 110 -7.28 1.99 0.34
CA GLY A 110 -8.18 1.05 1.01
C GLY A 110 -7.67 -0.40 0.98
N ALA A 111 -7.00 -0.82 -0.09
CA ALA A 111 -6.33 -2.12 -0.15
C ALA A 111 -5.22 -2.22 0.90
N SER A 112 -4.41 -1.16 1.05
CA SER A 112 -3.40 -1.07 2.12
C SER A 112 -4.05 -1.12 3.51
N ASP A 113 -5.12 -0.36 3.70
CA ASP A 113 -5.88 -0.28 4.94
C ASP A 113 -6.46 -1.65 5.35
N ALA A 114 -6.91 -2.43 4.37
CA ALA A 114 -7.45 -3.78 4.54
C ALA A 114 -6.38 -4.88 4.62
N GLY A 115 -5.09 -4.53 4.72
CA GLY A 115 -4.02 -5.51 4.90
C GLY A 115 -3.66 -6.29 3.64
N ALA A 116 -3.93 -5.77 2.43
CA ALA A 116 -3.41 -6.34 1.18
C ALA A 116 -1.90 -6.05 1.02
N MET A 117 -1.13 -6.40 2.04
CA MET A 117 0.32 -6.26 2.13
C MET A 117 0.87 -7.50 2.85
N PRO A 118 1.99 -8.07 2.40
CA PRO A 118 2.50 -9.32 2.95
C PRO A 118 3.05 -9.20 4.39
N PHE A 119 3.11 -7.99 4.94
CA PHE A 119 3.66 -7.70 6.26
C PHE A 119 2.68 -6.97 7.20
N HIS A 120 1.42 -6.73 6.78
CA HIS A 120 0.40 -6.11 7.63
C HIS A 120 -0.92 -6.88 7.60
N TYR A 121 -1.53 -7.03 8.77
CA TYR A 121 -2.97 -7.22 8.90
C TYR A 121 -3.72 -5.89 8.65
N PRO A 122 -5.06 -5.91 8.53
CA PRO A 122 -5.83 -4.67 8.40
C PRO A 122 -5.52 -3.66 9.52
N GLY A 123 -5.53 -2.37 9.16
CA GLY A 123 -5.18 -1.27 10.07
C GLY A 123 -3.67 -1.08 10.28
N TYR A 124 -2.84 -1.50 9.33
CA TYR A 124 -1.37 -1.38 9.39
C TYR A 124 -0.73 -2.09 10.58
N MET A 125 -1.31 -3.21 11.00
CA MET A 125 -0.82 -3.99 12.13
C MET A 125 0.22 -4.99 11.65
N GLU A 126 1.50 -4.80 12.01
CA GLU A 126 2.59 -5.68 11.57
C GLU A 126 2.35 -7.15 11.95
N VAL A 127 2.56 -8.05 11.00
CA VAL A 127 2.31 -9.50 11.16
C VAL A 127 3.28 -10.19 12.11
N ASP A 128 4.48 -9.65 12.26
CA ASP A 128 5.55 -10.18 13.11
C ASP A 128 5.42 -9.73 14.59
N LYS A 129 4.42 -8.90 14.91
CA LYS A 129 4.09 -8.52 16.28
C LYS A 129 3.09 -9.48 16.87
N GLU A 130 3.52 -10.21 17.90
CA GLU A 130 2.70 -11.23 18.56
C GLU A 130 1.37 -10.67 19.10
N GLU A 131 1.37 -9.44 19.63
CA GLU A 131 0.13 -8.79 20.11
C GLU A 131 -0.88 -8.50 18.99
N ASN A 132 -0.41 -8.28 17.76
CA ASN A 132 -1.27 -8.02 16.62
C ASN A 132 -1.83 -9.33 16.09
N ALA A 133 -0.97 -10.34 15.92
CA ALA A 133 -1.38 -11.66 15.46
C ALA A 133 -2.46 -12.27 16.38
N ARG A 134 -2.30 -12.19 17.71
CA ARG A 134 -3.29 -12.70 18.66
C ARG A 134 -4.67 -12.06 18.53
N LYS A 135 -4.74 -10.76 18.25
CA LYS A 135 -6.03 -10.06 18.04
C LYS A 135 -6.76 -10.61 16.84
N TRP A 136 -6.05 -10.84 15.73
CA TRP A 136 -6.61 -11.40 14.50
C TRP A 136 -6.92 -12.90 14.61
N GLU A 137 -6.10 -13.66 15.31
CA GLU A 137 -6.39 -15.06 15.65
C GLU A 137 -7.71 -15.17 16.42
N GLN A 138 -7.89 -14.34 17.45
CA GLN A 138 -9.13 -14.30 18.21
C GLN A 138 -10.32 -13.88 17.33
N ALA A 139 -10.16 -12.85 16.51
CA ALA A 139 -11.23 -12.34 15.66
C ALA A 139 -11.67 -13.36 14.59
N TRP A 140 -10.72 -14.10 14.01
CA TRP A 140 -10.99 -15.10 12.96
C TRP A 140 -11.15 -16.53 13.48
N ASN A 141 -11.24 -16.69 14.82
CA ASN A 141 -11.36 -17.99 15.47
C ASN A 141 -10.27 -19.00 15.04
N ILE A 142 -9.04 -18.51 14.89
CA ILE A 142 -7.84 -19.31 14.61
C ILE A 142 -7.13 -19.62 15.93
N GLU A 143 -6.64 -20.85 16.07
CA GLU A 143 -5.86 -21.23 17.25
C GLU A 143 -4.64 -20.32 17.46
N PRO A 144 -4.22 -20.04 18.72
CA PRO A 144 -3.02 -19.26 18.97
C PRO A 144 -1.79 -19.87 18.28
N GLY A 145 -1.10 -19.07 17.48
CA GLY A 145 0.03 -19.50 16.64
C GLY A 145 -0.37 -20.04 15.26
N GLY A 146 -1.66 -20.07 14.91
CA GLY A 146 -2.16 -20.53 13.61
C GLY A 146 -1.91 -19.55 12.47
N LEU A 147 -1.76 -18.25 12.75
CA LEU A 147 -1.34 -17.26 11.74
C LEU A 147 0.19 -17.19 11.62
N SER A 148 0.72 -17.04 10.41
CA SER A 148 2.18 -16.86 10.24
C SER A 148 2.64 -15.52 10.81
N ARG A 149 3.78 -15.53 11.53
CA ARG A 149 4.50 -14.31 11.93
C ARG A 149 5.59 -13.93 10.92
N GLN A 150 5.76 -14.72 9.87
CA GLN A 150 6.72 -14.43 8.81
C GLN A 150 6.09 -13.48 7.80
N ARG A 151 6.84 -12.46 7.41
CA ARG A 151 6.47 -11.56 6.32
C ARG A 151 6.42 -12.36 5.02
N GLY A 152 5.33 -12.24 4.27
CA GLY A 152 5.19 -12.86 2.97
C GLY A 152 6.05 -12.19 1.89
N LEU A 153 5.98 -12.74 0.68
CA LEU A 153 6.62 -12.16 -0.50
C LEU A 153 5.84 -10.93 -1.00
N THR A 154 6.57 -9.90 -1.42
CA THR A 154 6.01 -8.75 -2.15
C THR A 154 5.63 -9.12 -3.57
N THR A 155 4.75 -8.33 -4.22
CA THR A 155 4.34 -8.56 -5.62
C THR A 155 5.54 -8.74 -6.55
N THR A 156 6.60 -7.94 -6.36
CA THR A 156 7.84 -8.02 -7.15
C THR A 156 8.66 -9.28 -6.88
N GLU A 157 8.49 -9.92 -5.72
CA GLU A 157 9.20 -11.15 -5.34
C GLU A 157 8.40 -12.42 -5.70
N ILE A 158 7.07 -12.37 -5.71
CA ILE A 158 6.21 -13.55 -5.93
C ILE A 158 6.62 -14.31 -7.20
N LEU A 159 6.73 -13.60 -8.32
CA LEU A 159 7.04 -14.24 -9.60
C LEU A 159 8.49 -14.71 -9.67
N SER A 160 9.44 -13.98 -9.09
CA SER A 160 10.84 -14.46 -9.05
C SER A 160 11.01 -15.73 -8.21
N HIS A 161 10.03 -16.04 -7.36
CA HIS A 161 9.96 -17.29 -6.58
C HIS A 161 9.05 -18.35 -7.22
N ALA A 162 8.61 -18.18 -8.47
CA ALA A 162 7.85 -19.19 -9.19
C ALA A 162 8.74 -20.38 -9.58
N HIS A 163 8.78 -21.41 -8.74
CA HIS A 163 9.53 -22.65 -8.98
C HIS A 163 9.05 -23.76 -8.00
N PRO A 164 9.39 -25.05 -8.22
CA PRO A 164 8.90 -26.15 -7.38
C PRO A 164 9.24 -26.06 -5.88
N GLY A 165 10.32 -25.35 -5.53
CA GLY A 165 10.74 -25.10 -4.15
C GLY A 165 10.23 -23.79 -3.54
N GLY A 166 9.38 -23.06 -4.26
CA GLY A 166 8.88 -21.74 -3.89
C GLY A 166 7.37 -21.62 -4.15
N VAL A 167 6.98 -20.57 -4.87
CA VAL A 167 5.59 -20.34 -5.29
C VAL A 167 5.25 -21.31 -6.42
N ARG A 168 4.33 -22.23 -6.16
CA ARG A 168 3.83 -23.22 -7.14
C ARG A 168 2.47 -22.85 -7.71
N ALA A 169 1.66 -22.12 -6.94
CA ALA A 169 0.35 -21.66 -7.34
C ALA A 169 0.17 -20.18 -7.05
N LEU A 170 -0.59 -19.49 -7.90
CA LEU A 170 -0.86 -18.06 -7.75
C LEU A 170 -2.36 -17.78 -7.98
N TYR A 171 -2.91 -16.88 -7.16
CA TYR A 171 -4.26 -16.34 -7.33
C TYR A 171 -4.13 -14.85 -7.63
N ILE A 172 -4.38 -14.46 -8.87
CA ILE A 172 -4.35 -13.05 -9.30
C ILE A 172 -5.78 -12.51 -9.27
N MET A 173 -6.02 -11.45 -8.49
CA MET A 173 -7.33 -10.79 -8.40
C MET A 173 -7.22 -9.34 -8.86
N GLY A 174 -7.86 -9.01 -9.99
CA GLY A 174 -7.96 -7.63 -10.50
C GLY A 174 -6.62 -6.99 -10.87
N GLU A 175 -5.62 -7.80 -11.25
CA GLU A 175 -4.30 -7.33 -11.66
C GLU A 175 -3.83 -7.99 -12.96
N ASN A 176 -2.88 -7.33 -13.62
CA ASN A 176 -2.35 -7.75 -14.92
C ASN A 176 -0.81 -7.63 -14.98
N PRO A 177 -0.06 -8.44 -14.20
CA PRO A 177 1.40 -8.41 -14.20
C PRO A 177 2.03 -8.62 -15.58
N MET A 178 1.38 -9.34 -16.50
CA MET A 178 1.84 -9.53 -17.88
C MET A 178 1.79 -8.26 -18.75
N MET A 179 1.24 -7.16 -18.23
CA MET A 179 1.31 -5.83 -18.84
C MET A 179 2.03 -4.82 -17.93
N THR A 180 1.93 -4.95 -16.61
CA THR A 180 2.37 -3.90 -15.68
C THR A 180 3.77 -4.14 -15.08
N GLU A 181 4.32 -5.36 -15.16
CA GLU A 181 5.67 -5.64 -14.66
C GLU A 181 6.76 -5.05 -15.57
N PRO A 182 7.89 -4.56 -15.01
CA PRO A 182 8.89 -3.82 -15.77
C PRO A 182 9.69 -4.69 -16.76
N ASN A 183 9.84 -5.99 -16.50
CA ASN A 183 10.57 -6.90 -17.37
C ASN A 183 9.70 -8.09 -17.79
N LEU A 184 8.83 -7.84 -18.78
CA LEU A 184 7.86 -8.82 -19.27
C LEU A 184 8.48 -10.13 -19.77
N ASN A 185 9.72 -10.11 -20.26
CA ASN A 185 10.41 -11.33 -20.69
C ASN A 185 10.73 -12.26 -19.51
N VAL A 186 11.12 -11.68 -18.37
CA VAL A 186 11.37 -12.42 -17.13
C VAL A 186 10.06 -12.83 -16.48
N THR A 187 9.10 -11.90 -16.39
CA THR A 187 7.74 -12.17 -15.88
C THR A 187 7.10 -13.34 -16.61
N ARG A 188 7.16 -13.36 -17.95
CA ARG A 188 6.63 -14.47 -18.77
C ARG A 188 7.22 -15.82 -18.37
N LYS A 189 8.55 -15.91 -18.26
CA LYS A 189 9.22 -17.16 -17.88
C LYS A 189 8.78 -17.66 -16.51
N HIS A 190 8.58 -16.76 -15.56
CA HIS A 190 8.09 -17.12 -14.24
C HIS A 190 6.62 -17.54 -14.24
N MET A 191 5.77 -16.86 -15.01
CA MET A 191 4.36 -17.25 -15.16
C MET A 191 4.24 -18.67 -15.76
N GLU A 192 5.07 -19.03 -16.73
CA GLU A 192 5.13 -20.38 -17.34
C GLU A 192 5.63 -21.47 -16.38
N GLN A 193 6.26 -21.10 -15.26
CA GLN A 193 6.76 -22.03 -14.24
C GLN A 193 5.75 -22.32 -13.13
N LEU A 194 4.66 -21.55 -13.05
CA LEU A 194 3.58 -21.83 -12.11
C LEU A 194 2.88 -23.14 -12.51
N GLU A 195 2.56 -23.96 -11.51
CA GLU A 195 1.84 -25.21 -11.72
C GLU A 195 0.33 -25.03 -11.73
N PHE A 196 -0.15 -23.93 -11.14
CA PHE A 196 -1.56 -23.60 -11.09
C PHE A 196 -1.78 -22.08 -10.96
N LEU A 197 -2.57 -21.50 -11.86
CA LEU A 197 -2.91 -20.10 -11.85
C LEU A 197 -4.43 -19.90 -11.87
N VAL A 198 -4.93 -19.15 -10.88
CA VAL A 198 -6.29 -18.62 -10.88
C VAL A 198 -6.24 -17.14 -11.23
N ALA A 199 -7.05 -16.73 -12.20
CA ALA A 199 -7.29 -15.32 -12.50
C ALA A 199 -8.75 -14.97 -12.16
N GLN A 200 -8.93 -13.98 -11.30
CA GLN A 200 -10.22 -13.38 -11.00
C GLN A 200 -10.24 -11.94 -11.52
N ASP A 201 -10.99 -11.70 -12.59
CA ASP A 201 -11.01 -10.39 -13.24
C ASP A 201 -12.37 -10.14 -13.93
N ILE A 202 -12.62 -8.89 -14.26
CA ILE A 202 -13.78 -8.43 -15.05
C ILE A 202 -13.57 -8.67 -16.55
N PHE A 203 -12.33 -8.80 -17.00
CA PHE A 203 -11.97 -9.13 -18.38
C PHE A 203 -10.87 -10.19 -18.43
N ILE A 204 -10.88 -11.02 -19.47
CA ILE A 204 -9.69 -11.83 -19.78
C ILE A 204 -8.61 -10.87 -20.29
N ASN A 205 -7.52 -10.75 -19.53
CA ASN A 205 -6.37 -9.90 -19.81
C ASN A 205 -5.12 -10.73 -20.15
N GLU A 206 -3.97 -10.09 -20.38
CA GLU A 206 -2.72 -10.74 -20.75
C GLU A 206 -2.24 -11.76 -19.71
N SER A 207 -2.46 -11.52 -18.41
CA SER A 207 -2.19 -12.49 -17.35
C SER A 207 -3.21 -13.61 -17.32
N GLY A 208 -4.49 -13.30 -17.53
CA GLY A 208 -5.57 -14.27 -17.59
C GLY A 208 -5.40 -15.31 -18.70
N ALA A 209 -4.65 -14.99 -19.76
CA ALA A 209 -4.29 -15.94 -20.82
C ALA A 209 -3.42 -17.12 -20.35
N PHE A 210 -2.76 -17.00 -19.18
CA PHE A 210 -1.99 -18.08 -18.56
C PHE A 210 -2.80 -18.89 -17.54
N ALA A 211 -4.03 -18.45 -17.21
CA ALA A 211 -4.77 -19.02 -16.09
C ALA A 211 -5.35 -20.39 -16.43
N ASP A 212 -5.21 -21.33 -15.49
CA ASP A 212 -5.90 -22.62 -15.53
C ASP A 212 -7.37 -22.48 -15.18
N VAL A 213 -7.69 -21.51 -14.31
CA VAL A 213 -9.06 -21.19 -13.90
C VAL A 213 -9.28 -19.69 -13.99
N PHE A 214 -10.33 -19.30 -14.72
CA PHE A 214 -10.80 -17.93 -14.76
C PHE A 214 -12.12 -17.78 -13.99
N LEU A 215 -12.17 -16.86 -13.02
CA LEU A 215 -13.32 -16.57 -12.19
C LEU A 215 -13.87 -15.17 -12.53
N PRO A 216 -15.05 -15.04 -13.17
CA PRO A 216 -15.55 -13.75 -13.61
C PRO A 216 -15.99 -12.89 -12.42
N ALA A 217 -15.32 -11.75 -12.22
CA ALA A 217 -15.66 -10.78 -11.17
C ALA A 217 -16.67 -9.74 -11.66
N ALA A 218 -17.45 -9.18 -10.75
CA ALA A 218 -18.35 -8.06 -11.01
C ALA A 218 -17.57 -6.72 -11.02
N SER A 219 -17.92 -5.84 -11.96
CA SER A 219 -17.37 -4.48 -12.03
C SER A 219 -17.85 -3.59 -10.88
N TRP A 220 -17.26 -2.39 -10.78
CA TRP A 220 -17.61 -1.42 -9.73
C TRP A 220 -19.10 -1.00 -9.74
N ALA A 221 -19.75 -1.01 -10.91
CA ALA A 221 -21.15 -0.63 -11.06
C ALA A 221 -22.12 -1.77 -10.68
N GLU A 222 -21.61 -3.00 -10.57
CA GLU A 222 -22.38 -4.22 -10.34
C GLU A 222 -22.35 -4.69 -8.88
N LYS A 223 -21.55 -4.03 -8.03
CA LYS A 223 -21.34 -4.41 -6.63
C LYS A 223 -21.41 -3.24 -5.67
N ASP A 224 -21.60 -3.60 -4.42
CA ASP A 224 -21.56 -2.69 -3.28
C ASP A 224 -20.19 -2.75 -2.58
N GLY A 225 -19.79 -1.63 -1.99
CA GLY A 225 -18.61 -1.58 -1.13
C GLY A 225 -18.17 -0.15 -0.84
N THR A 226 -16.87 0.02 -0.61
CA THR A 226 -16.24 1.32 -0.38
C THR A 226 -14.92 1.42 -1.12
N PHE A 227 -14.51 2.65 -1.44
CA PHE A 227 -13.14 2.99 -1.81
C PHE A 227 -12.57 4.00 -0.84
N THR A 228 -11.30 3.86 -0.48
CA THR A 228 -10.52 4.88 0.22
C THR A 228 -9.57 5.52 -0.79
N ASN A 229 -9.71 6.84 -0.97
CA ASN A 229 -8.94 7.61 -1.96
C ASN A 229 -7.60 8.14 -1.39
N THR A 230 -6.91 8.99 -2.14
CA THR A 230 -5.60 9.57 -1.75
C THR A 230 -5.63 10.46 -0.51
N ASP A 231 -6.75 11.11 -0.17
CA ASP A 231 -6.87 11.93 1.06
C ASP A 231 -7.34 11.12 2.28
N ARG A 232 -7.34 9.78 2.15
CA ARG A 232 -7.81 8.82 3.16
C ARG A 232 -9.31 8.87 3.42
N ARG A 233 -10.10 9.40 2.47
CA ARG A 233 -11.56 9.46 2.58
C ARG A 233 -12.17 8.16 2.12
N VAL A 234 -12.96 7.54 3.00
CA VAL A 234 -13.80 6.38 2.68
C VAL A 234 -15.06 6.86 1.96
N GLN A 235 -15.33 6.30 0.78
CA GLN A 235 -16.44 6.66 -0.08
C GLN A 235 -17.27 5.42 -0.42
N ARG A 236 -18.60 5.50 -0.27
CA ARG A 236 -19.52 4.38 -0.56
C ARG A 236 -19.70 4.20 -2.08
N VAL A 237 -19.48 2.98 -2.55
CA VAL A 237 -19.76 2.53 -3.92
C VAL A 237 -21.07 1.77 -3.92
N ARG A 238 -22.10 2.25 -4.61
CA ARG A 238 -23.41 1.59 -4.67
C ARG A 238 -23.58 0.84 -5.98
N ARG A 239 -24.17 -0.36 -5.90
CA ARG A 239 -24.57 -1.11 -7.08
C ARG A 239 -25.58 -0.29 -7.89
N ALA A 240 -25.25 -0.05 -9.16
CA ALA A 240 -26.09 0.65 -10.12
C ALA A 240 -26.84 -0.31 -11.06
N ILE A 241 -26.24 -1.45 -11.39
CA ILE A 241 -26.82 -2.49 -12.24
C ILE A 241 -26.61 -3.88 -11.63
N ALA A 242 -27.37 -4.89 -12.06
CA ALA A 242 -27.14 -6.27 -11.62
C ALA A 242 -25.85 -6.85 -12.25
N PRO A 243 -25.14 -7.77 -11.56
CA PRO A 243 -24.02 -8.51 -12.15
C PRO A 243 -24.41 -9.18 -13.47
N ARG A 244 -23.53 -9.07 -14.47
CA ARG A 244 -23.74 -9.59 -15.82
C ARG A 244 -23.25 -11.03 -15.96
N GLY A 245 -24.05 -11.85 -16.64
CA GLY A 245 -23.69 -13.23 -16.92
C GLY A 245 -23.57 -14.05 -15.64
N GLN A 246 -22.41 -14.66 -15.43
CA GLN A 246 -22.08 -15.42 -14.22
C GLN A 246 -21.13 -14.65 -13.28
N SER A 247 -20.95 -13.35 -13.51
CA SER A 247 -20.06 -12.55 -12.68
C SER A 247 -20.61 -12.41 -11.26
N ARG A 248 -19.71 -12.40 -10.27
CA ARG A 248 -20.05 -12.25 -8.85
C ARG A 248 -19.14 -11.19 -8.22
N PRO A 249 -19.59 -10.46 -7.20
CA PRO A 249 -18.71 -9.62 -6.40
C PRO A 249 -17.52 -10.42 -5.87
N ASP A 250 -16.32 -9.82 -5.90
CA ASP A 250 -15.07 -10.49 -5.54
C ASP A 250 -15.13 -11.18 -4.17
N SER A 251 -15.70 -10.50 -3.17
CA SER A 251 -15.84 -11.03 -1.81
C SER A 251 -16.70 -12.29 -1.75
N GLU A 252 -17.75 -12.39 -2.57
CA GLU A 252 -18.60 -13.59 -2.60
C GLU A 252 -17.89 -14.79 -3.22
N ILE A 253 -17.05 -14.56 -4.23
CA ILE A 253 -16.21 -15.60 -4.85
C ILE A 253 -15.22 -16.13 -3.80
N ILE A 254 -14.52 -15.24 -3.11
CA ILE A 254 -13.57 -15.59 -2.05
C ILE A 254 -14.27 -16.35 -0.91
N CYS A 255 -15.42 -15.88 -0.43
CA CYS A 255 -16.15 -16.57 0.64
C CYS A 255 -16.61 -17.98 0.26
N ASP A 256 -17.17 -18.17 -0.95
CA ASP A 256 -17.59 -19.51 -1.41
C ASP A 256 -16.39 -20.45 -1.62
N LEU A 257 -15.29 -19.93 -2.18
CA LEU A 257 -14.06 -20.69 -2.34
C LEU A 257 -13.52 -21.15 -0.97
N THR A 258 -13.43 -20.24 0.00
CA THR A 258 -12.92 -20.57 1.33
C THR A 258 -13.80 -21.60 2.04
N LYS A 259 -15.14 -21.49 1.98
CA LYS A 259 -16.04 -22.51 2.55
C LYS A 259 -15.86 -23.90 1.94
N ARG A 260 -15.51 -23.98 0.66
CA ARG A 260 -15.21 -25.25 -0.03
C ARG A 260 -13.87 -25.81 0.43
N ILE A 261 -12.86 -24.96 0.59
CA ILE A 261 -11.55 -25.33 1.13
C ILE A 261 -11.70 -25.84 2.56
N GLU A 262 -12.41 -25.10 3.42
CA GLU A 262 -12.69 -25.47 4.81
C GLU A 262 -13.38 -26.84 4.93
N ARG A 263 -14.45 -27.07 4.15
CA ARG A 263 -15.10 -28.39 4.11
C ARG A 263 -14.14 -29.50 3.69
N ARG A 264 -13.31 -29.24 2.68
CA ARG A 264 -12.34 -30.23 2.17
C ARG A 264 -11.23 -30.53 3.18
N LEU A 265 -10.84 -29.53 3.97
CA LEU A 265 -9.84 -29.66 5.03
C LEU A 265 -10.43 -30.11 6.37
N GLY A 266 -11.76 -30.23 6.49
CA GLY A 266 -12.42 -30.55 7.75
C GLY A 266 -12.28 -29.46 8.83
N ARG A 267 -12.17 -28.18 8.43
CA ARG A 267 -12.02 -27.01 9.33
C ARG A 267 -13.26 -26.10 9.25
N PRO A 268 -14.40 -26.44 9.89
CA PRO A 268 -15.67 -25.75 9.65
C PRO A 268 -15.85 -24.39 10.34
N THR A 269 -14.85 -23.87 11.05
CA THR A 269 -15.04 -22.76 12.01
C THR A 269 -13.91 -21.71 12.02
N SER A 270 -13.40 -21.23 10.89
CA SER A 270 -12.57 -19.99 10.93
C SER A 270 -13.45 -18.74 11.04
N ALA A 271 -13.29 -17.73 10.18
CA ALA A 271 -14.04 -16.47 10.20
C ALA A 271 -15.53 -16.61 9.78
N GLY A 272 -16.06 -17.83 9.68
CA GLY A 272 -17.44 -18.14 9.27
C GLY A 272 -17.72 -17.94 7.77
N TRP A 273 -17.16 -16.89 7.15
CA TRP A 273 -17.30 -16.56 5.72
C TRP A 273 -18.76 -16.40 5.24
N ASP A 274 -19.73 -16.34 6.15
CA ASP A 274 -21.18 -16.22 5.91
C ASP A 274 -21.65 -14.75 5.88
N TYR A 275 -20.84 -13.86 5.29
CA TYR A 275 -21.20 -12.45 5.20
C TYR A 275 -22.37 -12.24 4.23
N ALA A 276 -23.44 -11.59 4.71
CA ALA A 276 -24.60 -11.23 3.90
C ALA A 276 -24.38 -9.94 3.11
N SER A 277 -23.39 -9.13 3.48
CA SER A 277 -23.10 -7.86 2.81
C SER A 277 -21.65 -7.39 3.00
N PRO A 278 -21.14 -6.50 2.12
CA PRO A 278 -19.84 -5.84 2.32
C PRO A 278 -19.74 -5.03 3.62
N GLU A 279 -20.88 -4.60 4.18
CA GLU A 279 -20.96 -3.89 5.45
C GLU A 279 -20.56 -4.78 6.63
N GLU A 280 -20.95 -6.06 6.60
CA GLU A 280 -20.54 -7.03 7.63
C GLU A 280 -19.03 -7.30 7.57
N VAL A 281 -18.46 -7.44 6.37
CA VAL A 281 -17.01 -7.57 6.18
C VAL A 281 -16.28 -6.35 6.74
N PHE A 282 -16.77 -5.14 6.43
CA PHE A 282 -16.16 -3.91 6.91
C PHE A 282 -16.27 -3.79 8.45
N ARG A 283 -17.41 -4.17 9.03
CA ARG A 283 -17.61 -4.18 10.50
C ARG A 283 -16.69 -5.16 11.21
N GLU A 284 -16.50 -6.36 10.66
CA GLU A 284 -15.54 -7.31 11.19
C GLU A 284 -14.13 -6.70 11.19
N MET A 285 -13.69 -6.16 10.06
CA MET A 285 -12.39 -5.48 9.97
C MET A 285 -12.27 -4.36 11.01
N ALA A 286 -13.29 -3.50 11.13
CA ALA A 286 -13.31 -2.37 12.06
C ALA A 286 -13.38 -2.79 13.54
N SER A 287 -13.78 -4.02 13.84
CA SER A 287 -13.79 -4.56 15.21
C SER A 287 -12.38 -4.72 15.79
N VAL A 288 -11.38 -4.95 14.92
CA VAL A 288 -9.96 -5.08 15.30
C VAL A 288 -9.17 -3.84 14.88
N ALA A 289 -9.31 -3.41 13.63
CA ALA A 289 -8.66 -2.22 13.08
C ALA A 289 -9.38 -0.94 13.55
N THR A 290 -9.12 -0.55 14.80
CA THR A 290 -9.88 0.49 15.53
C THR A 290 -9.88 1.86 14.86
N MET A 291 -8.94 2.15 13.95
CA MET A 291 -8.95 3.36 13.12
C MET A 291 -10.22 3.49 12.25
N PHE A 292 -10.94 2.40 11.99
CA PHE A 292 -12.18 2.36 11.22
C PHE A 292 -13.45 2.28 12.07
N LYS A 293 -13.36 2.24 13.41
CA LYS A 293 -14.50 2.03 14.31
C LYS A 293 -15.63 3.06 14.15
N GLY A 294 -15.33 4.25 13.63
CA GLY A 294 -16.31 5.31 13.38
C GLY A 294 -17.04 5.24 12.04
N VAL A 295 -16.74 4.26 11.18
CA VAL A 295 -17.37 4.09 9.87
C VAL A 295 -18.58 3.15 10.01
N THR A 296 -19.71 3.54 9.43
CA THR A 296 -20.98 2.79 9.45
C THR A 296 -21.55 2.62 8.06
#